data_AF-A0A286YDV2-F1
#
_entry.id   AF-A0A286YDV2-F1
#
_cell.length_a   1.000
_cell.length_b   1.000
_cell.length_c   1.000
_cell.angle_alpha   90.00
_cell.angle_beta   90.00
_cell.angle_gamma   90.00
#
_symmetry.space_group_name_H-M   'P 1'
#
loop_
_entity.id
_entity.type
_entity.pdbx_description
1 polymer ?
#
loop_
_entity_poly.entity_id
_entity_poly.type
_entity_poly.pdbx_seq_one_letter_code
_entity_poly.pdbx_strand_id
1 'polypeptide(L)'
;IFKIVPMLNPDGVINGNHRCSLSGEDLNRQWQSPNPELHPTIYHAKGLLQYLAAVKRLPLVYCDYHGHSRKKNVFMYGCSIKETVWHTHDNSASCDIVEDMGYRTLPKILSHIAPAFCMSSCSFVVEKSKESTARVVVWREIGVQRSYTMESTLCGCDQGRYKGLQIGTRELEEMGAKFCVGLLRLKRLTSSLEYNLPSNLLDFENDLIESSCKVTRAGDAVTVSS
;
A
#
# COMPACT_ATOMS: atom_id res chain seq x y z
N ILE A 1 -9.47 -8.58 10.33
CA ILE A 1 -8.55 -9.73 10.15
C ILE A 1 -7.49 -9.30 9.15
N PHE A 2 -6.22 -9.52 9.45
CA PHE A 2 -5.12 -9.30 8.51
C PHE A 2 -4.76 -10.61 7.82
N LYS A 3 -4.38 -10.53 6.54
CA LYS A 3 -3.76 -11.62 5.78
C LYS A 3 -2.45 -11.05 5.25
N ILE A 4 -1.32 -11.58 5.74
CA ILE A 4 0.01 -11.04 5.45
C ILE A 4 0.82 -12.16 4.81
N VAL A 5 1.40 -11.87 3.65
CA VAL A 5 2.42 -12.70 3.00
C VAL A 5 3.73 -11.93 3.13
N PRO A 6 4.63 -12.30 4.06
CA PRO A 6 5.82 -11.50 4.34
C PRO A 6 6.77 -11.38 3.14
N MET A 7 6.76 -12.37 2.24
CA MET A 7 7.66 -12.44 1.11
C MET A 7 7.03 -13.21 -0.05
N LEU A 8 6.93 -12.57 -1.22
CA LEU A 8 6.39 -13.19 -2.45
C LEU A 8 7.47 -13.83 -3.33
N ASN A 9 8.74 -13.45 -3.14
CA ASN A 9 9.87 -13.96 -3.94
C ASN A 9 11.00 -14.49 -3.03
N PRO A 10 10.76 -15.54 -2.23
CA PRO A 10 11.78 -16.07 -1.33
C PRO A 10 13.03 -16.52 -2.07
N ASP A 11 12.87 -17.20 -3.21
CA ASP A 11 13.98 -17.73 -3.98
C ASP A 11 14.83 -16.61 -4.59
N GLY A 12 14.19 -15.58 -5.16
CA GLY A 12 14.91 -14.41 -5.66
C GLY A 12 15.70 -13.71 -4.56
N VAL A 13 15.11 -13.52 -3.38
CA VAL A 13 15.78 -12.86 -2.24
C VAL A 13 17.01 -13.64 -1.78
N ILE A 14 16.90 -14.95 -1.57
CA ILE A 14 18.02 -15.79 -1.11
C ILE A 14 19.18 -15.76 -2.11
N ASN A 15 18.89 -15.64 -3.41
CA ASN A 15 19.89 -15.58 -4.47
C ASN A 15 20.38 -14.16 -4.80
N GLY A 16 19.97 -13.14 -4.03
CA GLY A 16 20.38 -11.75 -4.26
C GLY A 16 19.76 -11.11 -5.50
N ASN A 17 18.67 -11.67 -6.05
CA ASN A 17 17.94 -11.06 -7.16
C ASN A 17 17.14 -9.86 -6.68
N HIS A 18 17.39 -8.71 -7.29
CA HIS A 18 16.67 -7.47 -6.99
C HIS A 18 15.22 -7.45 -7.52
N ARG A 19 14.92 -8.17 -8.61
CA ARG A 19 13.67 -7.96 -9.36
C ARG A 19 12.93 -9.22 -9.80
N CYS A 20 13.64 -10.22 -10.31
CA CYS A 20 13.03 -11.40 -10.90
C CYS A 20 13.05 -12.61 -9.96
N SER A 21 12.17 -13.57 -10.21
CA SER A 21 12.26 -14.93 -9.65
C SER A 21 13.45 -15.69 -10.27
N LEU A 22 13.65 -16.94 -9.84
CA LEU A 22 14.63 -17.84 -10.46
C LEU A 22 14.30 -18.22 -11.91
N SER A 23 13.04 -18.09 -12.35
CA SER A 23 12.67 -18.24 -13.77
C SER A 23 13.08 -17.03 -14.62
N GLY A 24 13.64 -15.98 -14.02
CA GLY A 24 14.04 -14.75 -14.71
C GLY A 24 12.87 -13.77 -14.94
N GLU A 25 11.68 -14.05 -14.38
CA GLU A 25 10.47 -13.26 -14.62
C GLU A 25 10.18 -12.25 -13.50
N ASP A 26 9.71 -11.06 -13.87
CA ASP A 26 9.19 -10.06 -12.94
C ASP A 26 7.81 -10.53 -12.43
N LEU A 27 7.77 -11.07 -11.21
CA LEU A 27 6.55 -11.63 -10.61
C LEU A 27 5.39 -10.62 -10.57
N ASN A 28 5.69 -9.32 -10.48
CA ASN A 28 4.68 -8.26 -10.52
C ASN A 28 4.22 -7.93 -11.95
N ARG A 29 4.50 -8.79 -12.93
CA ARG A 29 3.88 -8.78 -14.28
C ARG A 29 3.07 -10.03 -14.57
N GLN A 30 3.02 -10.96 -13.62
CA GLN A 30 2.44 -12.29 -13.82
C GLN A 30 1.05 -12.42 -13.17
N TRP A 31 0.49 -11.35 -12.61
CA TRP A 31 -0.77 -11.44 -11.87
C TRP A 31 -2.00 -11.68 -12.75
N GLN A 32 -1.96 -11.26 -14.01
CA GLN A 32 -3.11 -11.46 -14.91
C GLN A 32 -3.34 -12.96 -15.19
N SER A 33 -2.27 -13.68 -15.54
CA SER A 33 -2.31 -15.10 -15.87
C SER A 33 -1.09 -15.86 -15.30
N PRO A 34 -1.01 -16.03 -13.96
CA PRO A 34 0.13 -16.71 -13.35
C PRO A 34 0.13 -18.20 -13.71
N ASN A 35 1.30 -18.73 -14.05
CA ASN A 35 1.50 -20.16 -14.25
C ASN A 35 1.75 -20.81 -12.87
N PRO A 36 1.07 -21.92 -12.51
CA PRO A 36 1.23 -22.53 -11.19
C PRO A 36 2.61 -23.15 -10.95
N GLU A 37 3.35 -23.54 -12.00
CA GLU A 37 4.69 -24.11 -11.89
C GLU A 37 5.77 -23.03 -11.87
N LEU A 38 5.67 -22.00 -12.73
CA LEU A 38 6.67 -20.92 -12.81
C LEU A 38 6.44 -19.80 -11.79
N HIS A 39 5.18 -19.53 -11.44
CA HIS A 39 4.77 -18.42 -10.57
C HIS A 39 3.94 -18.90 -9.36
N PRO A 40 4.33 -19.96 -8.63
CA PRO A 40 3.49 -20.58 -7.61
C PRO A 40 3.05 -19.59 -6.52
N THR A 41 3.94 -18.67 -6.11
CA THR A 41 3.63 -17.66 -5.09
C THR A 41 2.54 -16.69 -5.55
N ILE A 42 2.59 -16.24 -6.80
CA ILE A 42 1.59 -15.34 -7.38
C ILE A 42 0.28 -16.09 -7.66
N TYR A 43 0.35 -17.31 -8.19
CA TYR A 43 -0.80 -18.17 -8.44
C TYR A 43 -1.62 -18.38 -7.16
N HIS A 44 -0.98 -18.83 -6.08
CA HIS A 44 -1.67 -19.08 -4.82
C HIS A 44 -2.10 -17.80 -4.08
N ALA A 45 -1.33 -16.71 -4.16
CA ALA A 45 -1.75 -15.42 -3.61
C ALA A 45 -3.01 -14.87 -4.31
N LYS A 46 -3.07 -14.94 -5.64
CA LYS A 46 -4.27 -14.60 -6.43
C LYS A 46 -5.43 -15.54 -6.08
N GLY A 47 -5.17 -16.85 -5.97
CA GLY A 47 -6.17 -17.85 -5.57
C GLY A 47 -6.80 -17.58 -4.21
N LEU A 48 -6.00 -17.16 -3.21
CA LEU A 48 -6.52 -16.75 -1.90
C LEU A 48 -7.48 -15.55 -2.02
N LEU A 49 -7.12 -14.54 -2.83
CA LEU A 49 -7.97 -13.36 -3.04
C LEU A 49 -9.26 -13.71 -3.79
N GLN A 50 -9.19 -14.61 -4.79
CA GLN A 50 -10.36 -15.13 -5.48
C GLN A 50 -11.28 -15.92 -4.53
N TYR A 51 -10.70 -16.76 -3.66
CA TYR A 51 -11.46 -17.46 -2.63
C TYR A 51 -12.17 -16.49 -1.67
N LEU A 52 -11.45 -15.48 -1.18
CA LEU A 52 -12.03 -14.44 -0.31
C LEU A 52 -13.17 -13.69 -0.99
N ALA A 53 -13.05 -13.39 -2.29
CA ALA A 53 -14.12 -12.81 -3.08
C ALA A 53 -15.34 -13.75 -3.15
N ALA A 54 -15.12 -15.02 -3.47
CA ALA A 54 -16.18 -16.03 -3.61
C ALA A 54 -16.98 -16.23 -2.31
N VAL A 55 -16.31 -16.20 -1.15
CA VAL A 55 -16.97 -16.32 0.17
C VAL A 55 -17.45 -14.98 0.73
N LYS A 56 -17.49 -13.91 -0.10
CA LYS A 56 -17.94 -12.56 0.26
C LYS A 56 -17.19 -11.94 1.45
N ARG A 57 -15.88 -12.20 1.54
CA ARG A 57 -14.95 -11.67 2.55
C ARG A 57 -13.81 -10.89 1.91
N LEU A 58 -14.14 -10.03 0.94
CA LEU A 58 -13.17 -9.14 0.31
C LEU A 58 -12.44 -8.28 1.36
N PRO A 59 -11.12 -8.09 1.23
CA PRO A 59 -10.39 -7.21 2.12
C PRO A 59 -10.80 -5.74 1.89
N LEU A 60 -10.83 -4.96 2.96
CA LEU A 60 -11.09 -3.51 2.88
C LEU A 60 -9.98 -2.79 2.10
N VAL A 61 -8.74 -3.28 2.21
CA VAL A 61 -7.53 -2.75 1.58
C VAL A 61 -6.65 -3.92 1.13
N TYR A 62 -6.10 -3.80 -0.07
CA TYR A 62 -4.97 -4.59 -0.55
C TYR A 62 -3.75 -3.67 -0.71
N CYS A 63 -2.58 -4.09 -0.25
CA CYS A 63 -1.36 -3.30 -0.38
C CYS A 63 -0.18 -4.21 -0.74
N ASP A 64 0.45 -3.90 -1.86
CA ASP A 64 1.66 -4.54 -2.38
C ASP A 64 2.87 -3.64 -2.08
N TYR A 65 3.87 -4.12 -1.34
CA TYR A 65 4.97 -3.28 -0.81
C TYR A 65 6.23 -3.44 -1.65
N HIS A 66 6.80 -2.31 -2.11
CA HIS A 66 7.95 -2.25 -3.02
C HIS A 66 8.99 -1.22 -2.57
N GLY A 67 10.20 -1.37 -3.10
CA GLY A 67 11.26 -0.37 -3.05
C GLY A 67 11.35 0.39 -4.37
N HIS A 68 11.56 1.71 -4.30
CA HIS A 68 11.62 2.57 -5.47
C HIS A 68 12.98 3.27 -5.60
N SER A 69 13.68 2.99 -6.71
CA SER A 69 15.08 3.37 -6.92
C SER A 69 15.34 4.80 -7.39
N ARG A 70 14.30 5.62 -7.59
CA ARG A 70 14.42 6.98 -8.16
C ARG A 70 13.69 8.05 -7.38
N LYS A 71 12.39 7.86 -7.16
CA LYS A 71 11.56 8.75 -6.35
C LYS A 71 11.93 8.65 -4.87
N LYS A 72 11.88 9.80 -4.21
CA LYS A 72 12.14 9.96 -2.77
C LYS A 72 10.86 9.77 -1.94
N ASN A 73 11.03 9.60 -0.63
CA ASN A 73 9.96 9.36 0.35
C ASN A 73 9.19 8.04 0.14
N VAL A 74 8.14 7.82 0.94
CA VAL A 74 7.17 6.73 0.77
C VAL A 74 5.91 7.27 0.10
N PHE A 75 5.35 6.56 -0.86
CA PHE A 75 4.12 6.99 -1.54
C PHE A 75 3.32 5.77 -2.03
N MET A 76 2.12 6.01 -2.56
CA MET A 76 1.25 4.96 -3.08
C MET A 76 0.87 5.19 -4.54
N TYR A 77 0.86 4.08 -5.28
CA TYR A 77 0.11 3.98 -6.52
C TYR A 77 -1.23 3.30 -6.23
N GLY A 78 -2.35 3.83 -6.73
CA GLY A 78 -3.70 3.26 -6.60
C GLY A 78 -4.44 3.21 -7.95
N CYS A 79 -5.71 2.84 -8.00
CA CYS A 79 -6.41 2.72 -9.30
C CYS A 79 -7.61 3.67 -9.35
N SER A 80 -7.71 4.44 -10.44
CA SER A 80 -8.89 5.24 -10.78
C SER A 80 -9.18 5.16 -12.27
N ILE A 81 -10.43 4.82 -12.62
CA ILE A 81 -10.92 4.85 -13.99
C ILE A 81 -10.90 6.29 -14.49
N LYS A 82 -11.42 7.24 -13.70
CA LYS A 82 -11.49 8.65 -14.09
C LYS A 82 -10.11 9.18 -14.43
N GLU A 83 -9.16 9.06 -13.52
CA GLU A 83 -7.80 9.58 -13.72
C GLU A 83 -7.10 8.93 -14.92
N THR A 84 -7.39 7.65 -15.19
CA THR A 84 -6.84 6.95 -16.35
C THR A 84 -7.44 7.46 -17.67
N VAL A 85 -8.76 7.62 -17.75
CA VAL A 85 -9.46 8.12 -18.95
C VAL A 85 -9.09 9.57 -19.25
N TRP A 86 -8.97 10.42 -18.22
CA TRP A 86 -8.50 11.80 -18.37
C TRP A 86 -7.08 11.88 -18.95
N HIS A 87 -6.22 10.93 -18.61
CA HIS A 87 -4.84 10.89 -19.11
C HIS A 87 -4.73 10.38 -20.56
N THR A 88 -5.76 9.69 -21.09
CA THR A 88 -5.75 9.13 -22.46
C THR A 88 -6.46 10.00 -23.51
N HIS A 89 -6.85 11.24 -23.18
CA HIS A 89 -7.47 12.20 -24.11
C HIS A 89 -8.75 11.72 -24.83
N ASP A 90 -9.51 10.80 -24.24
CA ASP A 90 -10.82 10.41 -24.76
C ASP A 90 -11.93 11.07 -23.92
N ASN A 91 -12.20 12.34 -24.24
CA ASN A 91 -13.16 13.20 -23.52
C ASN A 91 -14.63 12.79 -23.71
N SER A 92 -14.89 11.72 -24.47
CA SER A 92 -16.24 11.34 -24.92
C SER A 92 -17.00 10.42 -23.94
N ALA A 93 -16.33 9.81 -22.95
CA ALA A 93 -16.91 8.84 -22.02
C ALA A 93 -16.93 9.28 -20.53
N SER A 94 -16.49 10.51 -20.21
CA SER A 94 -16.17 10.90 -18.82
C SER A 94 -17.33 11.42 -17.99
N CYS A 95 -18.45 11.82 -18.62
CA CYS A 95 -19.55 12.50 -17.93
C CYS A 95 -20.42 11.59 -17.05
N ASP A 96 -20.48 10.28 -17.32
CA ASP A 96 -21.42 9.36 -16.63
C ASP A 96 -20.77 8.35 -15.68
N ILE A 97 -19.43 8.34 -15.57
CA ILE A 97 -18.74 7.39 -14.67
C ILE A 97 -18.87 7.89 -13.23
N VAL A 98 -19.65 7.19 -12.41
CA VAL A 98 -19.66 7.36 -10.96
C VAL A 98 -18.57 6.47 -10.36
N GLU A 99 -17.52 7.08 -9.81
CA GLU A 99 -16.42 6.38 -9.15
C GLU A 99 -16.35 6.80 -7.68
N ASP A 100 -16.28 5.82 -6.78
CA ASP A 100 -16.04 6.08 -5.35
C ASP A 100 -14.63 6.62 -5.15
N MET A 101 -14.52 7.85 -4.65
CA MET A 101 -13.24 8.51 -4.36
C MET A 101 -12.55 7.96 -3.09
N GLY A 102 -13.14 6.95 -2.45
CA GLY A 102 -12.65 6.29 -1.25
C GLY A 102 -11.25 5.68 -1.37
N TYR A 103 -10.73 5.48 -2.59
CA TYR A 103 -9.35 5.08 -2.85
C TYR A 103 -8.32 6.15 -2.44
N ARG A 104 -8.71 7.41 -2.26
CA ARG A 104 -7.80 8.48 -1.79
C ARG A 104 -7.74 8.60 -0.27
N THR A 105 -8.67 7.99 0.45
CA THR A 105 -8.82 8.21 1.90
C THR A 105 -7.61 7.73 2.69
N LEU A 106 -7.11 6.52 2.42
CA LEU A 106 -5.94 6.00 3.13
C LEU A 106 -4.65 6.81 2.85
N PRO A 107 -4.29 7.11 1.59
CA PRO A 107 -3.19 8.03 1.30
C PRO A 107 -3.29 9.38 2.01
N LYS A 108 -4.49 9.98 2.06
CA LYS A 108 -4.73 11.24 2.78
C LYS A 108 -4.57 11.09 4.30
N ILE A 109 -4.99 9.97 4.89
CA ILE A 109 -4.77 9.73 6.32
C ILE A 109 -3.26 9.64 6.57
N LEU A 110 -2.55 8.85 5.76
CA LEU A 110 -1.11 8.64 5.90
C LEU A 110 -0.32 9.94 5.76
N SER A 111 -0.70 10.84 4.85
CA SER A 111 -0.02 12.12 4.69
C SER A 111 -0.07 13.03 5.91
N HIS A 112 -1.04 12.81 6.81
CA HIS A 112 -1.13 13.56 8.06
C HIS A 112 -0.38 12.89 9.22
N ILE A 113 -0.20 11.57 9.20
CA ILE A 113 0.28 10.82 10.37
C ILE A 113 1.65 10.16 10.19
N ALA A 114 2.10 9.97 8.94
CA ALA A 114 3.33 9.26 8.60
C ALA A 114 4.38 10.25 8.08
N PRO A 115 5.46 10.52 8.84
CA PRO A 115 6.45 11.53 8.46
C PRO A 115 7.16 11.26 7.11
N ALA A 116 7.33 9.99 6.77
CA ALA A 116 7.97 9.58 5.51
C ALA A 116 7.00 9.58 4.31
N PHE A 117 5.69 9.74 4.52
CA PHE A 117 4.70 9.61 3.45
C PHE A 117 4.52 10.90 2.64
N CYS A 118 4.49 10.79 1.31
CA CYS A 118 4.40 11.91 0.39
C CYS A 118 3.16 11.79 -0.51
N MET A 119 2.12 12.56 -0.17
CA MET A 119 0.85 12.56 -0.91
C MET A 119 1.02 13.05 -2.36
N SER A 120 1.84 14.07 -2.59
CA SER A 120 2.07 14.63 -3.93
C SER A 120 2.78 13.67 -4.88
N SER A 121 3.47 12.65 -4.34
CA SER A 121 4.12 11.60 -5.13
C SER A 121 3.19 10.44 -5.49
N CYS A 122 1.99 10.39 -4.89
CA CYS A 122 1.00 9.36 -5.19
C CYS A 122 0.39 9.56 -6.58
N SER A 123 0.04 8.47 -7.26
CA SER A 123 -0.68 8.49 -8.54
C SER A 123 -1.71 7.38 -8.59
N PHE A 124 -2.89 7.67 -9.16
CA PHE A 124 -3.97 6.69 -9.30
C PHE A 124 -4.26 6.35 -10.77
N VAL A 125 -3.43 6.85 -11.69
CA VAL A 125 -3.47 6.51 -13.11
C VAL A 125 -2.99 5.07 -13.31
N VAL A 126 -3.69 4.33 -14.17
CA VAL A 126 -3.32 2.98 -14.59
C VAL A 126 -2.76 3.02 -16.01
N GLU A 127 -1.44 2.89 -16.12
CA GLU A 127 -0.78 2.77 -17.42
C GLU A 127 -0.98 1.37 -18.02
N LYS A 128 -1.06 1.27 -19.36
CA LYS A 128 -1.16 -0.01 -20.08
C LYS A 128 -0.04 -1.01 -19.71
N SER A 129 1.17 -0.51 -19.47
CA SER A 129 2.33 -1.33 -19.07
C SER A 129 2.20 -1.98 -17.68
N LYS A 130 1.19 -1.58 -16.90
CA LYS A 130 0.96 -2.00 -15.52
C LYS A 130 -0.29 -2.85 -15.35
N GLU A 131 -1.02 -3.18 -16.43
CA GLU A 131 -2.28 -3.92 -16.34
C GLU A 131 -2.13 -5.29 -15.67
N SER A 132 -0.98 -5.94 -15.85
CA SER A 132 -0.69 -7.24 -15.24
C SER A 132 -0.02 -7.17 -13.86
N THR A 133 0.02 -6.00 -13.24
CA THR A 133 0.54 -5.83 -11.86
C THR A 133 -0.51 -6.23 -10.82
N ALA A 134 -0.03 -6.59 -9.63
CA ALA A 134 -0.87 -7.04 -8.52
C ALA A 134 -1.98 -6.04 -8.20
N ARG A 135 -1.60 -4.78 -7.97
CA ARG A 135 -2.52 -3.68 -7.66
C ARG A 135 -3.68 -3.60 -8.67
N VAL A 136 -3.37 -3.67 -9.97
CA VAL A 136 -4.37 -3.49 -11.03
C VAL A 136 -5.26 -4.71 -11.17
N VAL A 137 -4.70 -5.92 -11.13
CA VAL A 137 -5.46 -7.18 -11.18
C VAL A 137 -6.38 -7.30 -9.96
N VAL A 138 -5.88 -7.01 -8.77
CA VAL A 138 -6.68 -7.09 -7.53
C VAL A 138 -7.79 -6.03 -7.50
N TRP A 139 -7.56 -4.86 -8.09
CA TRP A 139 -8.60 -3.86 -8.26
C TRP A 139 -9.66 -4.29 -9.30
N ARG A 140 -9.22 -4.68 -10.50
CA ARG A 140 -10.08 -4.89 -11.67
C ARG A 140 -10.80 -6.25 -11.65
N GLU A 141 -10.08 -7.32 -11.34
CA GLU A 141 -10.61 -8.69 -11.40
C GLU A 141 -11.19 -9.16 -10.06
N ILE A 142 -10.60 -8.74 -8.93
CA ILE A 142 -11.04 -9.17 -7.59
C ILE A 142 -12.03 -8.18 -6.96
N GLY A 143 -12.01 -6.91 -7.39
CA GLY A 143 -12.95 -5.88 -6.93
C GLY A 143 -12.55 -5.16 -5.64
N VAL A 144 -11.28 -5.23 -5.23
CA VAL A 144 -10.80 -4.49 -4.06
C VAL A 144 -10.54 -3.02 -4.46
N GLN A 145 -11.47 -2.13 -4.11
CA GLN A 145 -11.41 -0.72 -4.50
C GLN A 145 -10.16 0.01 -3.99
N ARG A 146 -9.72 -0.32 -2.76
CA ARG A 146 -8.53 0.24 -2.12
C ARG A 146 -7.34 -0.70 -2.32
N SER A 147 -6.98 -0.91 -3.59
CA SER A 147 -5.83 -1.69 -4.00
C SER A 147 -4.66 -0.75 -4.29
N TYR A 148 -3.54 -0.95 -3.59
CA TYR A 148 -2.38 -0.09 -3.68
C TYR A 148 -1.09 -0.85 -3.93
N THR A 149 -0.14 -0.15 -4.53
CA THR A 149 1.29 -0.44 -4.41
C THR A 149 1.88 0.65 -3.52
N MET A 150 2.47 0.30 -2.38
CA MET A 150 3.25 1.23 -1.57
C MET A 150 4.72 1.13 -1.97
N GLU A 151 5.29 2.26 -2.32
CA GLU A 151 6.67 2.39 -2.78
C GLU A 151 7.49 3.11 -1.72
N SER A 152 8.55 2.47 -1.23
CA SER A 152 9.50 3.07 -0.29
C SER A 152 10.80 3.45 -0.99
N THR A 153 11.23 4.70 -0.85
CA THR A 153 12.48 5.20 -1.44
C THR A 153 13.70 4.35 -1.10
N LEU A 154 14.56 4.11 -2.09
CA LEU A 154 15.93 3.63 -1.90
C LEU A 154 16.95 4.80 -1.91
N CYS A 155 16.50 6.02 -2.18
CA CYS A 155 17.35 7.21 -2.33
C CYS A 155 17.24 8.18 -1.15
N GLY A 156 16.48 7.84 -0.12
CA GLY A 156 16.20 8.68 1.04
C GLY A 156 15.02 9.63 0.86
N CYS A 157 14.77 10.46 1.87
CA CYS A 157 13.66 11.40 1.92
C CYS A 157 14.10 12.84 1.61
N ASP A 158 13.22 13.65 1.05
CA ASP A 158 13.47 15.08 0.77
C ASP A 158 12.51 16.04 1.50
N GLN A 159 11.62 15.50 2.33
CA GLN A 159 10.67 16.28 3.12
C GLN A 159 10.54 15.76 4.56
N GLY A 160 9.85 16.56 5.39
CA GLY A 160 9.57 16.23 6.78
C GLY A 160 10.84 16.07 7.62
N ARG A 161 10.69 15.39 8.77
CA ARG A 161 11.79 15.17 9.72
C ARG A 161 12.92 14.27 9.18
N TYR A 162 12.67 13.56 8.08
CA TYR A 162 13.61 12.65 7.45
C TYR A 162 14.32 13.28 6.23
N LYS A 163 14.08 14.56 5.94
CA LYS A 163 14.72 15.25 4.83
C LYS A 163 16.25 15.12 4.89
N GLY A 164 16.84 14.60 3.82
CA GLY A 164 18.28 14.37 3.70
C GLY A 164 18.76 13.05 4.31
N LEU A 165 17.88 12.25 4.91
CA LEU A 165 18.22 10.96 5.52
C LEU A 165 17.83 9.78 4.61
N GLN A 166 18.60 8.70 4.71
CA GLN A 166 18.23 7.41 4.13
C GLN A 166 17.15 6.73 4.97
N ILE A 167 16.35 5.87 4.35
CA ILE A 167 15.35 5.07 5.06
C ILE A 167 16.03 3.78 5.56
N GLY A 168 15.91 3.50 6.86
CA GLY A 168 16.36 2.25 7.47
C GLY A 168 15.18 1.40 7.95
N THR A 169 15.49 0.27 8.58
CA THR A 169 14.48 -0.64 9.16
C THR A 169 13.54 0.08 10.11
N ARG A 170 14.08 0.97 10.97
CA ARG A 170 13.29 1.74 11.93
C ARG A 170 12.23 2.61 11.27
N GLU A 171 12.59 3.32 10.20
CA GLU A 171 11.66 4.18 9.48
C GLU A 171 10.61 3.36 8.71
N LEU A 172 10.98 2.18 8.19
CA LEU A 172 10.06 1.25 7.56
C LEU A 172 9.07 0.66 8.57
N GLU A 173 9.54 0.30 9.77
CA GLU A 173 8.69 -0.15 10.88
C GLU A 173 7.74 0.96 11.36
N GLU A 174 8.23 2.20 11.48
CA GLU A 174 7.37 3.36 11.78
C GLU A 174 6.30 3.52 10.69
N MET A 175 6.66 3.44 9.41
CA MET A 175 5.71 3.51 8.30
C MET A 175 4.67 2.38 8.37
N GLY A 176 5.08 1.15 8.70
CA GLY A 176 4.18 0.02 8.93
C GLY A 176 3.21 0.25 10.09
N ALA A 177 3.70 0.76 11.22
CA ALA A 177 2.86 1.11 12.37
C ALA A 177 1.86 2.22 12.02
N LYS A 178 2.30 3.27 11.32
CA LYS A 178 1.42 4.35 10.84
C LYS A 178 0.41 3.86 9.81
N PHE A 179 0.77 2.89 8.97
CA PHE A 179 -0.18 2.24 8.07
C PHE A 179 -1.29 1.53 8.83
N CYS A 180 -0.97 0.78 9.88
CA CYS A 180 -1.97 0.14 10.75
C CYS A 180 -2.91 1.17 11.42
N VAL A 181 -2.37 2.29 11.93
CA VAL A 181 -3.19 3.40 12.45
C VAL A 181 -4.08 3.99 11.36
N GLY A 182 -3.54 4.16 10.15
CA GLY A 182 -4.27 4.63 9.00
C GLY A 182 -5.45 3.72 8.63
N LEU A 183 -5.25 2.40 8.68
CA LEU A 183 -6.30 1.40 8.46
C LEU A 183 -7.39 1.45 9.53
N LEU A 184 -7.02 1.65 10.80
CA LEU A 184 -7.99 1.80 11.88
C LEU A 184 -8.89 3.02 11.65
N ARG A 185 -8.28 4.18 11.33
CA ARG A 185 -9.03 5.41 11.01
C ARG A 185 -9.91 5.23 9.77
N LEU A 186 -9.37 4.62 8.72
CA LEU A 186 -10.12 4.30 7.51
C LEU A 186 -11.35 3.44 7.84
N LYS A 187 -11.15 2.34 8.60
CA LYS A 187 -12.23 1.44 8.98
C LYS A 187 -13.34 2.20 9.70
N ARG A 188 -13.00 3.05 10.67
CA ARG A 188 -13.99 3.88 11.39
C ARG A 188 -14.77 4.79 10.46
N LEU A 189 -14.10 5.49 9.54
CA LEU A 189 -14.76 6.36 8.55
C LEU A 189 -15.67 5.59 7.59
N THR A 190 -15.29 4.37 7.22
CA THR A 190 -16.12 3.52 6.35
C THR A 190 -17.26 2.85 7.12
N SER A 191 -17.09 2.61 8.42
CA SER A 191 -18.12 2.04 9.30
C SER A 191 -19.10 3.10 9.84
N SER A 192 -18.72 4.37 9.92
CA SER A 192 -19.60 5.47 10.36
C SER A 192 -20.69 5.84 9.34
N LEU A 193 -20.66 5.26 8.14
CA LEU A 193 -21.84 5.21 7.27
C LEU A 193 -22.96 4.30 7.83
N GLU A 194 -22.71 3.54 8.89
CA GLU A 194 -23.72 2.78 9.64
C GLU A 194 -24.11 3.41 11.00
N TYR A 195 -23.31 4.29 11.63
CA TYR A 195 -23.68 5.00 12.86
C TYR A 195 -22.96 6.36 13.03
N ASN A 196 -23.73 7.43 13.26
CA ASN A 196 -23.27 8.78 13.61
C ASN A 196 -22.56 8.81 14.98
N LEU A 197 -21.29 9.22 15.05
CA LEU A 197 -20.63 9.57 16.33
C LEU A 197 -19.83 10.88 16.21
N PRO A 198 -19.78 11.74 17.25
CA PRO A 198 -19.25 13.10 17.14
C PRO A 198 -17.72 13.16 17.01
N SER A 199 -17.25 14.20 16.34
CA SER A 199 -15.85 14.51 15.98
C SER A 199 -14.86 14.56 17.14
N ASN A 200 -15.32 14.76 18.38
CA ASN A 200 -14.47 15.04 19.55
C ASN A 200 -13.75 13.79 20.13
N LEU A 201 -14.10 12.57 19.71
CA LEU A 201 -13.44 11.35 20.21
C LEU A 201 -12.11 11.06 19.50
N LEU A 202 -11.90 11.63 18.31
CA LEU A 202 -10.71 11.40 17.48
C LEU A 202 -9.47 12.12 18.03
N ASP A 203 -9.65 13.23 18.74
CA ASP A 203 -8.54 13.99 19.33
C ASP A 203 -8.01 13.32 20.62
N PHE A 204 -8.91 12.77 21.44
CA PHE A 204 -8.53 12.15 22.71
C PHE A 204 -7.69 10.86 22.56
N GLU A 205 -7.92 10.08 21.48
CA GLU A 205 -7.12 8.88 21.21
C GLU A 205 -5.77 9.18 20.54
N ASN A 206 -5.64 10.30 19.83
CA ASN A 206 -4.35 10.71 19.26
C ASN A 206 -3.34 11.01 20.37
N ASP A 207 -3.79 11.61 21.47
CA ASP A 207 -2.98 11.88 22.65
C ASP A 207 -2.56 10.59 23.38
N LEU A 208 -3.43 9.57 23.42
CA LEU A 208 -3.12 8.27 24.02
C LEU A 208 -2.08 7.47 23.21
N ILE A 209 -2.13 7.54 21.87
CA ILE A 209 -1.16 6.85 21.01
C ILE A 209 0.21 7.56 21.04
N GLU A 210 0.24 8.89 21.07
CA GLU A 210 1.50 9.64 21.26
C GLU A 210 2.13 9.38 22.64
N SER A 211 1.32 9.23 23.69
CA SER A 211 1.75 8.84 25.03
C SER A 211 2.40 7.45 25.03
N SER A 212 1.77 6.45 24.40
CA SER A 212 2.31 5.07 24.36
C SER A 212 3.62 4.97 23.58
N CYS A 213 3.85 5.80 22.55
CA CYS A 213 5.12 5.84 21.82
C CYS A 213 6.26 6.54 22.59
N LYS A 214 5.95 7.34 23.63
CA LYS A 214 6.97 7.94 24.50
C LYS A 214 7.44 6.97 25.58
N VAL A 215 6.55 6.11 26.10
CA VAL A 215 6.87 5.14 27.16
C VAL A 215 7.85 4.06 26.68
N THR A 216 7.80 3.66 25.40
CA THR A 216 8.74 2.67 24.83
C THR A 216 10.13 3.23 24.50
N ARG A 217 10.35 4.55 24.61
CA ARG A 217 11.69 5.16 24.41
C ARG A 217 12.57 5.18 25.66
N ALA A 218 12.07 4.72 26.81
CA ALA A 218 12.77 4.80 28.09
C ALA A 218 13.45 3.48 28.54
N GLY A 219 13.38 2.41 27.74
CA GLY A 219 13.98 1.12 28.08
C GLY A 219 14.97 0.64 27.02
N ASP A 220 16.19 0.40 27.47
CA ASP A 220 17.22 -0.47 26.87
C ASP A 220 17.96 0.05 25.63
N ALA A 221 18.90 0.97 25.90
CA ALA A 221 20.10 1.08 25.09
C ALA A 221 21.02 -0.12 25.37
N VAL A 222 21.10 -1.07 24.44
CA VAL A 222 22.23 -2.00 24.34
C VAL A 222 22.76 -1.96 22.92
N THR A 223 23.92 -1.33 22.78
CA THR A 223 24.74 -1.29 21.58
C THR A 223 25.32 -2.67 21.30
N VAL A 224 25.15 -3.21 20.09
CA VAL A 224 26.07 -4.22 19.54
C VAL A 224 26.29 -3.91 18.06
N SER A 225 27.56 -3.68 17.71
CA SER A 225 28.07 -3.45 16.37
C SER A 225 28.43 -4.75 15.67
N SER A 226 28.01 -4.91 14.42
CA SER A 226 28.75 -5.53 13.30
C SER A 226 28.03 -5.22 11.99
#